data_AF-A0A6B1G939-F1
#
_entry.id   AF-A0A6B1G939-F1
#
_cell.length_a   1.000
_cell.length_b   1.000
_cell.length_c   1.000
_cell.angle_alpha   90.00
_cell.angle_beta   90.00
_cell.angle_gamma   90.00
#
_symmetry.space_group_name_H-M   'P 1'
#
loop_
_entity.id
_entity.type
_entity.pdbx_description
1 polymer ?
#
loop_
_entity_poly.entity_id
_entity_poly.type
_entity_poly.pdbx_seq_one_letter_code
_entity_poly.pdbx_strand_id
1 'polypeptide(L)'
;MSDAAPAAPAAAAILTELLLYEGRTDDAWEAAVTLGTSRPMWMTLARQRETTSPGDSITIYESQALAIINRKKPNQYKVAVDLMDRIRHLAPAAGEPHRFGALLQRVRTEHKPKRRLMAEIDKMGWHHDAA
;
A
#
# COMPACT_ATOMS: atom_id res chain seq x y z
N MET A 1 40.61 -0.25 -11.76
CA MET A 1 39.58 -0.18 -10.70
C MET A 1 38.30 0.26 -11.37
N SER A 2 37.44 -0.70 -11.74
CA SER A 2 36.20 -0.41 -12.45
C SER A 2 35.18 0.08 -11.44
N ASP A 3 34.95 1.39 -11.40
CA ASP A 3 33.83 1.97 -10.67
C ASP A 3 32.58 1.67 -11.49
N ALA A 4 31.88 0.60 -11.14
CA ALA A 4 30.60 0.28 -11.74
C ALA A 4 29.62 1.37 -11.30
N ALA A 5 29.28 2.27 -12.23
CA ALA A 5 28.18 3.21 -12.05
C ALA A 5 27.01 2.46 -11.40
N PRO A 6 26.41 2.98 -10.31
CA PRO A 6 25.36 2.26 -9.61
C PRO A 6 24.30 1.90 -10.66
N ALA A 7 23.97 0.60 -10.74
CA ALA A 7 22.91 0.15 -11.63
C ALA A 7 21.70 1.06 -11.39
N ALA A 8 21.11 1.60 -12.46
CA ALA A 8 20.08 2.65 -12.39
C ALA A 8 18.99 2.46 -11.29
N PRO A 9 18.54 1.23 -10.94
CA PRO A 9 17.62 1.02 -9.81
C PRO A 9 18.15 1.45 -8.43
N ALA A 10 19.46 1.36 -8.20
CA ALA A 10 20.10 1.81 -6.95
C ALA A 10 20.18 3.34 -6.87
N ALA A 11 20.51 4.01 -7.97
CA ALA A 11 20.51 5.46 -8.05
C ALA A 11 19.10 6.05 -7.83
N ALA A 12 18.07 5.42 -8.39
CA ALA A 12 16.67 5.78 -8.19
C ALA A 12 16.23 5.70 -6.73
N ALA A 13 16.61 4.63 -6.04
CA ALA A 13 16.32 4.44 -4.62
C ALA A 13 16.99 5.51 -3.75
N ILE A 14 18.28 5.81 -4.01
CA ILE A 14 19.04 6.83 -3.30
C ILE A 14 18.44 8.22 -3.51
N LEU A 15 18.08 8.57 -4.76
CA LEU A 15 17.45 9.86 -5.07
C LEU A 15 16.11 10.01 -4.32
N THR A 16 15.28 8.97 -4.35
CA THR A 16 13.99 8.96 -3.64
C THR A 16 14.18 9.15 -2.13
N GLU A 17 15.18 8.47 -1.55
CA GLU A 17 15.49 8.56 -0.12
C GLU A 17 15.99 9.96 0.26
N LEU A 18 16.86 10.56 -0.54
CA LEU A 18 17.36 11.92 -0.33
C LEU A 18 16.24 12.95 -0.41
N LEU A 19 15.38 12.87 -1.44
CA LEU A 19 14.24 13.78 -1.60
C LEU A 19 13.27 13.66 -0.42
N LEU A 20 13.03 12.45 0.09
CA LEU A 20 12.25 12.25 1.31
C LEU A 20 12.90 12.85 2.55
N TYR A 21 14.23 12.69 2.70
CA TYR A 21 14.98 13.30 3.81
C TYR A 21 14.90 14.83 3.79
N GLU A 22 14.87 15.43 2.60
CA GLU A 22 14.68 16.88 2.39
C GLU A 22 13.22 17.35 2.55
N GLY A 23 12.28 16.43 2.83
CA GLY A 23 10.84 16.75 2.93
C GLY A 23 10.15 17.01 1.59
N ARG A 24 10.82 16.71 0.47
CA ARG A 24 10.33 16.91 -0.90
C ARG A 24 9.52 15.70 -1.36
N THR A 25 8.39 15.46 -0.70
CA THR A 25 7.58 14.26 -0.88
C THR A 25 7.00 14.11 -2.29
N ASP A 26 6.64 15.22 -2.95
CA ASP A 26 6.13 15.17 -4.33
C ASP A 26 7.23 14.79 -5.33
N ASP A 27 8.40 15.43 -5.22
CA ASP A 27 9.55 15.09 -6.07
C ASP A 27 10.01 13.64 -5.85
N ALA A 28 10.01 13.17 -4.59
CA ALA A 28 10.34 11.79 -4.27
C ALA A 28 9.34 10.80 -4.89
N TRP A 29 8.06 11.15 -4.92
CA TRP A 29 7.03 10.35 -5.57
C TRP A 29 7.23 10.31 -7.09
N GLU A 30 7.47 11.45 -7.73
CA GLU A 30 7.74 11.52 -9.16
C GLU A 30 8.98 10.71 -9.55
N ALA A 31 10.06 10.82 -8.78
CA ALA A 31 11.26 10.02 -8.98
C ALA A 31 10.97 8.52 -8.87
N ALA A 32 10.20 8.11 -7.86
CA ALA A 32 9.83 6.71 -7.66
C ALA A 32 8.92 6.17 -8.77
N VAL A 33 7.97 6.96 -9.27
CA VAL A 33 7.11 6.60 -10.42
C VAL A 33 7.94 6.45 -11.69
N THR A 34 8.85 7.40 -11.94
CA THR A 34 9.63 7.47 -13.19
C THR A 34 10.72 6.41 -13.26
N LEU A 35 11.46 6.23 -12.17
CA LEU A 35 12.67 5.40 -12.13
C LEU A 35 12.44 4.04 -11.47
N GLY A 36 11.31 3.88 -10.78
CA GLY A 36 11.03 2.74 -9.93
C GLY A 36 11.72 2.85 -8.57
N THR A 37 11.20 2.13 -7.60
CA THR A 37 11.81 2.00 -6.27
C THR A 37 11.43 0.69 -5.60
N SER A 38 12.04 0.42 -4.45
CA SER A 38 11.79 -0.80 -3.68
C SER A 38 10.40 -0.78 -3.02
N ARG A 39 9.87 -1.97 -2.74
CA ARG A 39 8.58 -2.12 -2.04
C ARG A 39 8.53 -1.43 -0.67
N PRO A 40 9.57 -1.52 0.19
CA PRO A 40 9.61 -0.75 1.44
C PRO A 40 9.58 0.78 1.22
N MET A 41 10.23 1.26 0.15
CA MET A 41 10.23 2.68 -0.17
C MET A 41 8.85 3.16 -0.63
N TRP A 42 8.17 2.40 -1.48
CA TRP A 42 6.77 2.68 -1.84
C TRP A 42 5.85 2.77 -0.62
N MET A 43 6.02 1.88 0.37
CA MET A 43 5.28 1.94 1.62
C MET A 43 5.60 3.18 2.45
N THR A 44 6.83 3.69 2.37
CA THR A 44 7.25 4.92 3.06
C THR A 44 6.64 6.14 2.38
N LEU A 45 6.76 6.23 1.06
CA LEU A 45 6.14 7.28 0.24
C LEU A 45 4.62 7.36 0.45
N ALA A 46 3.94 6.22 0.41
CA ALA A 46 2.50 6.17 0.66
C ALA A 46 2.11 6.71 2.04
N ARG A 47 2.91 6.47 3.09
CA ARG A 47 2.63 7.07 4.42
C ARG A 47 2.82 8.59 4.42
N GLN A 48 3.83 9.09 3.72
CA GLN A 48 4.09 10.53 3.65
C GLN A 48 3.03 11.28 2.85
N ARG A 49 2.35 10.61 1.91
CA ARG A 49 1.32 11.20 1.05
C ARG A 49 -0.11 11.06 1.58
N GLU A 50 -0.34 10.48 2.75
CA GLU A 50 -1.71 10.27 3.23
C GLU A 50 -2.52 11.56 3.38
N THR A 51 -1.86 12.62 3.82
CA THR A 51 -2.49 13.92 4.06
C THR A 51 -2.62 14.75 2.79
N THR A 52 -1.64 14.67 1.88
CA THR A 52 -1.59 15.52 0.67
C THR A 52 -2.20 14.84 -0.55
N SER A 53 -2.17 13.51 -0.61
CA SER A 53 -2.64 12.70 -1.73
C SER A 53 -3.08 11.30 -1.25
N PRO A 54 -4.18 11.21 -0.47
CA PRO A 54 -4.65 9.94 0.09
C PRO A 54 -4.97 8.87 -0.97
N GLY A 55 -5.41 9.26 -2.18
CA GLY A 55 -5.69 8.31 -3.27
C GLY A 55 -4.45 7.55 -3.77
N ASP A 56 -3.30 8.23 -3.86
CA ASP A 56 -2.01 7.60 -4.18
C ASP A 56 -1.63 6.58 -3.11
N SER A 57 -1.80 6.98 -1.85
CA SER A 57 -1.49 6.17 -0.68
C SER A 57 -2.33 4.90 -0.63
N ILE A 58 -3.64 5.04 -0.86
CA ILE A 58 -4.60 3.92 -0.94
C ILE A 58 -4.18 2.94 -2.04
N THR A 59 -3.80 3.44 -3.22
CA THR A 59 -3.41 2.58 -4.36
C THR A 59 -2.21 1.69 -4.02
N ILE A 60 -1.21 2.23 -3.32
CA ILE A 60 -0.05 1.45 -2.85
C ILE A 60 -0.46 0.43 -1.78
N TYR A 61 -1.28 0.82 -0.80
CA TYR A 61 -1.73 -0.08 0.26
C TYR A 61 -2.60 -1.22 -0.26
N GLU A 62 -3.46 -0.94 -1.24
CA GLU A 62 -4.34 -1.93 -1.86
C GLU A 62 -3.52 -3.00 -2.58
N SER A 63 -2.58 -2.57 -3.42
CA SER A 63 -1.63 -3.46 -4.11
C SER A 63 -0.83 -4.30 -3.12
N GLN A 64 -0.35 -3.68 -2.03
CA GLN A 64 0.38 -4.35 -0.98
C GLN A 64 -0.45 -5.43 -0.27
N ALA A 65 -1.68 -5.11 0.12
CA ALA A 65 -2.59 -6.00 0.82
C ALA A 65 -2.92 -7.22 -0.04
N LEU A 66 -3.31 -7.02 -1.30
CA LEU A 66 -3.61 -8.10 -2.24
C LEU A 66 -2.39 -9.00 -2.49
N ALA A 67 -1.20 -8.42 -2.65
CA ALA A 67 0.03 -9.17 -2.81
C ALA A 67 0.36 -10.03 -1.56
N ILE A 68 0.08 -9.54 -0.35
CA ILE A 68 0.25 -10.31 0.90
C ILE A 68 -0.75 -11.48 0.93
N ILE A 69 -2.03 -11.21 0.63
CA ILE A 69 -3.08 -12.23 0.63
C ILE A 69 -2.77 -13.36 -0.36
N ASN A 70 -2.21 -13.02 -1.53
CA ASN A 70 -1.86 -13.98 -2.57
C ASN A 70 -0.68 -14.89 -2.20
N ARG A 71 0.27 -14.44 -1.38
CA ARG A 71 1.45 -15.22 -0.97
C ARG A 71 1.17 -16.41 -0.04
N LYS A 72 -0.10 -16.64 0.34
CA LYS A 72 -0.59 -17.76 1.18
C LYS A 72 0.20 -17.98 2.50
N LYS A 73 0.85 -16.95 3.05
CA LYS A 73 1.54 -17.01 4.34
C LYS A 73 0.56 -16.62 5.46
N PRO A 74 0.04 -17.56 6.26
CA PRO A 74 -1.10 -17.26 7.13
C PRO A 74 -0.81 -16.26 8.24
N ASN A 75 0.45 -16.18 8.69
CA ASN A 75 0.91 -15.22 9.68
C ASN A 75 0.98 -13.77 9.14
N GLN A 76 0.79 -13.56 7.83
CA GLN A 76 0.85 -12.24 7.21
C GLN A 76 -0.54 -11.64 6.94
N TYR A 77 -1.63 -12.40 7.13
CA TYR A 77 -2.98 -11.87 6.86
C TYR A 77 -3.33 -10.69 7.76
N LYS A 78 -2.84 -10.65 9.01
CA LYS A 78 -2.99 -9.49 9.87
C LYS A 78 -2.44 -8.21 9.20
N VAL A 79 -1.25 -8.29 8.60
CA VAL A 79 -0.63 -7.13 7.91
C VAL A 79 -1.49 -6.67 6.73
N ALA A 80 -2.10 -7.59 5.98
CA ALA A 80 -3.01 -7.22 4.91
C ALA A 80 -4.28 -6.54 5.44
N VAL A 81 -4.86 -7.06 6.52
CA VAL A 81 -6.05 -6.48 7.17
C VAL A 81 -5.74 -5.10 7.76
N ASP A 82 -4.58 -4.91 8.39
CA ASP A 82 -4.15 -3.59 8.89
C ASP A 82 -4.05 -2.55 7.75
N LEU A 83 -3.59 -2.96 6.55
CA LEU A 83 -3.57 -2.09 5.38
C LEU A 83 -4.97 -1.79 4.84
N MET A 84 -5.85 -2.78 4.82
CA MET A 84 -7.26 -2.57 4.44
C MET A 84 -7.97 -1.61 5.40
N ASP A 85 -7.71 -1.70 6.71
CA ASP A 85 -8.26 -0.74 7.68
C ASP A 85 -7.74 0.68 7.43
N ARG A 86 -6.47 0.82 7.06
CA ARG A 86 -5.90 2.12 6.70
C ARG A 86 -6.59 2.71 5.47
N ILE A 87 -6.85 1.89 4.44
CA ILE A 87 -7.64 2.29 3.25
C ILE A 87 -9.04 2.75 3.66
N ARG A 88 -9.71 2.04 4.57
CA ARG A 88 -11.04 2.42 5.08
C ARG A 88 -11.06 3.84 5.64
N HIS A 89 -10.03 4.24 6.38
CA HIS A 89 -9.95 5.57 6.97
C HIS A 89 -9.58 6.66 5.95
N LEU A 90 -8.76 6.35 4.95
CA LEU A 90 -8.32 7.32 3.93
C LEU A 90 -9.34 7.54 2.81
N ALA A 91 -10.16 6.54 2.51
CA ALA A 91 -11.07 6.56 1.36
C ALA A 91 -12.01 7.79 1.31
N PRO A 92 -12.62 8.26 2.42
CA PRO A 92 -13.42 9.48 2.39
C PRO A 92 -12.60 10.74 2.06
N ALA A 93 -11.39 10.87 2.63
CA ALA A 93 -10.51 12.00 2.38
C ALA A 93 -9.95 12.02 0.95
N ALA A 94 -9.90 10.85 0.29
CA ALA A 94 -9.58 10.72 -1.13
C ALA A 94 -10.77 11.03 -2.06
N GLY A 95 -11.97 11.30 -1.54
CA GLY A 95 -13.17 11.45 -2.36
C GLY A 95 -13.70 10.14 -2.95
N GLU A 96 -13.25 9.00 -2.40
CA GLU A 96 -13.58 7.66 -2.91
C GLU A 96 -14.17 6.76 -1.79
N PRO A 97 -15.26 7.18 -1.11
CA PRO A 97 -15.77 6.48 0.07
C PRO A 97 -16.09 4.99 -0.17
N HIS A 98 -16.50 4.63 -1.39
CA HIS A 98 -16.84 3.25 -1.75
C HIS A 98 -15.65 2.31 -1.96
N ARG A 99 -14.42 2.84 -2.02
CA ARG A 99 -13.22 2.08 -2.40
C ARG A 99 -12.93 0.93 -1.43
N PHE A 100 -13.09 1.18 -0.13
CA PHE A 100 -12.92 0.14 0.88
C PHE A 100 -13.97 -0.97 0.76
N GLY A 101 -15.25 -0.61 0.56
CA GLY A 101 -16.33 -1.58 0.38
C GLY A 101 -16.08 -2.49 -0.82
N ALA A 102 -15.65 -1.92 -1.95
CA ALA A 102 -15.27 -2.68 -3.15
C ALA A 102 -14.09 -3.63 -2.89
N LEU A 103 -13.04 -3.16 -2.21
CA LEU A 103 -11.89 -3.99 -1.85
C LEU A 103 -12.28 -5.15 -0.91
N LEU A 104 -13.08 -4.87 0.13
CA LEU A 104 -13.56 -5.89 1.07
C LEU A 104 -14.37 -6.97 0.36
N GLN A 105 -15.28 -6.56 -0.53
CA GLN A 105 -16.08 -7.50 -1.33
C GLN A 105 -15.24 -8.37 -2.23
N ARG A 106 -14.27 -7.76 -2.93
CA ARG A 106 -13.31 -8.49 -3.75
C ARG A 106 -12.56 -9.53 -2.94
N VAL A 107 -12.00 -9.15 -1.79
CA VAL A 107 -11.25 -10.06 -0.91
C VAL A 107 -12.13 -11.19 -0.39
N ARG A 108 -13.35 -10.91 0.07
CA ARG A 108 -14.29 -11.95 0.53
C ARG A 108 -14.66 -12.92 -0.59
N THR A 109 -14.88 -12.42 -1.81
CA THR A 109 -15.29 -13.24 -2.96
C THR A 109 -14.14 -14.10 -3.49
N GLU A 110 -12.99 -13.50 -3.79
CA GLU A 110 -11.85 -14.19 -4.41
C GLU A 110 -11.09 -15.11 -3.42
N HIS A 111 -11.23 -14.87 -2.11
CA HIS A 111 -10.44 -15.55 -1.09
C HIS A 111 -11.25 -16.25 -0.01
N LYS A 112 -12.57 -16.45 -0.23
CA LYS A 112 -13.49 -17.16 0.67
C LYS A 112 -12.91 -18.44 1.31
N PRO A 113 -12.18 -19.33 0.59
CA PRO A 113 -11.65 -20.55 1.20
C PRO A 113 -10.54 -20.32 2.24
N LYS A 114 -9.94 -19.13 2.31
CA LYS A 114 -8.84 -18.80 3.23
C LYS A 114 -9.39 -18.49 4.63
N ARG A 115 -9.81 -19.53 5.37
CA ARG A 115 -10.42 -19.40 6.72
C ARG A 115 -9.67 -18.48 7.68
N ARG A 116 -8.33 -18.54 7.69
CA ARG A 116 -7.51 -17.65 8.55
C ARG A 116 -7.60 -16.17 8.14
N LEU A 117 -7.69 -15.87 6.85
CA LEU A 117 -7.91 -14.50 6.38
C LEU A 117 -9.32 -14.03 6.75
N MET A 118 -10.34 -14.86 6.53
CA MET A 118 -11.72 -14.53 6.90
C MET A 118 -11.82 -14.27 8.41
N ALA A 119 -11.17 -15.08 9.24
CA ALA A 119 -11.11 -14.85 10.68
C ALA A 119 -10.46 -13.51 11.06
N GLU A 120 -9.39 -13.07 10.38
CA GLU A 120 -8.81 -11.74 10.62
C GLU A 120 -9.76 -10.61 10.19
N ILE A 121 -10.48 -10.78 9.07
CA ILE A 121 -11.49 -9.82 8.61
C ILE A 121 -12.66 -9.74 9.60
N ASP A 122 -13.15 -10.87 10.07
CA ASP A 122 -14.31 -10.94 10.96
C ASP A 122 -14.00 -10.31 12.33
N LYS A 123 -12.75 -10.43 12.82
CA LYS A 123 -12.29 -9.72 14.03
C LYS A 123 -12.42 -8.19 13.94
N MET A 124 -12.34 -7.64 12.73
CA MET A 124 -12.48 -6.18 12.54
C MET A 124 -13.93 -5.71 12.61
N GLY A 125 -14.91 -6.62 12.60
CA GLY A 125 -16.34 -6.25 12.61
C GLY A 125 -16.80 -5.58 11.31
N TRP A 126 -16.10 -5.79 10.20
CA TRP A 126 -16.47 -5.21 8.91
C TRP A 126 -17.69 -5.93 8.32
N HIS A 127 -18.87 -5.39 8.61
CA HIS A 127 -20.12 -5.76 7.97
C HIS A 127 -20.31 -4.99 6.66
N HIS A 128 -21.22 -5.46 5.82
CA HIS A 128 -21.36 -5.04 4.43
C HIS A 128 -21.77 -3.56 4.23
N ASP A 129 -22.01 -2.83 5.33
CA ASP A 129 -22.73 -1.55 5.37
C ASP A 129 -21.87 -0.32 5.68
N ALA A 130 -20.54 -0.41 5.62
CA ALA A 130 -19.71 0.80 5.70
C ALA A 130 -19.70 1.51 4.33
N ALA A 131 -20.81 2.20 4.04
CA ALA A 131 -20.93 3.24 3.02
C ALA A 131 -20.63 4.61 3.61
#